data_AF-A0A1W9UBD0-F1
#
_entry.id   AF-A0A1W9UBD0-F1
#
_cell.length_a   1.000
_cell.length_b   1.000
_cell.length_c   1.000
_cell.angle_alpha   90.00
_cell.angle_beta   90.00
_cell.angle_gamma   90.00
#
_symmetry.space_group_name_H-M   'P 1'
#
loop_
_entity.id
_entity.type
_entity.pdbx_description
1 polymer ?
#
loop_
_entity_poly.entity_id
_entity_poly.type
_entity_poly.pdbx_seq_one_letter_code
_entity_poly.pdbx_strand_id
1 'polypeptide(L)'
;MGHQLINDVIVLHTKKWRKLPFLKMLQEFLAFVKCLRHKRYDYVFDIQGNSKSGLFTLLSKGRYKYGFDRSQVREWPNLLATNYKVSLAPSQRHVIQRS
;
A
#
# COMPACT_ATOMS: atom_id res chain seq x y z
N MET A 1 19.64 2.45 11.00
CA MET A 1 19.14 2.02 12.32
C MET A 1 17.75 1.46 12.14
N GLY A 2 17.57 0.16 12.41
CA GLY A 2 16.30 -0.56 12.21
C GLY A 2 15.46 -0.52 13.48
N HIS A 3 14.16 -0.25 13.33
CA HIS A 3 13.20 -0.24 14.44
C HIS A 3 12.92 -1.69 14.86
N GLN A 4 12.96 -2.01 16.16
CA GLN A 4 12.83 -3.38 16.69
C GLN A 4 11.50 -4.07 16.32
N LEU A 5 10.47 -3.28 15.99
CA LEU A 5 9.15 -3.78 15.54
C LEU A 5 9.05 -4.01 14.02
N ILE A 6 10.12 -3.80 13.25
CA ILE A 6 10.13 -4.01 11.80
C ILE A 6 10.94 -5.28 11.50
N ASN A 7 10.24 -6.35 11.11
CA ASN A 7 10.88 -7.60 10.72
C ASN A 7 11.43 -7.57 9.29
N ASP A 8 10.70 -6.92 8.36
CA ASP A 8 11.07 -6.88 6.95
C ASP A 8 10.77 -5.51 6.35
N VAL A 9 11.63 -5.08 5.44
CA VAL A 9 11.42 -3.89 4.62
C VAL A 9 11.45 -4.31 3.15
N ILE A 10 10.30 -4.20 2.49
CA ILE A 10 10.19 -4.45 1.04
C ILE A 10 10.35 -3.11 0.32
N VAL A 11 11.53 -2.87 -0.27
CA VAL A 11 11.84 -1.59 -0.91
C VAL A 11 11.30 -1.56 -2.36
N LEU A 12 10.49 -0.56 -2.66
CA LEU A 12 9.90 -0.35 -3.98
C LEU A 12 10.65 0.75 -4.76
N HIS A 13 11.42 0.37 -5.77
CA HIS A 13 12.20 1.31 -6.60
C HIS A 13 11.40 1.84 -7.81
N THR A 14 10.27 2.50 -7.57
CA THR A 14 9.35 2.96 -8.64
C THR A 14 10.02 3.85 -9.69
N LYS A 15 11.00 4.68 -9.30
CA LYS A 15 11.76 5.53 -10.23
C LYS A 15 12.57 4.70 -11.24
N LYS A 16 13.12 3.57 -10.81
CA LYS A 16 13.87 2.64 -11.69
C LYS A 16 12.93 1.99 -12.70
N TRP A 17 11.77 1.55 -12.24
CA TRP A 17 10.77 0.87 -13.07
C TRP A 17 10.29 1.71 -14.25
N ARG A 18 10.17 3.02 -14.07
CA ARG A 18 9.78 3.95 -15.15
C ARG A 18 10.82 4.06 -16.28
N LYS A 19 12.06 3.66 -16.04
CA LYS A 19 13.15 3.69 -17.02
C LYS A 19 13.39 2.34 -17.70
N LEU A 20 12.70 1.28 -17.24
CA LEU A 20 12.87 -0.07 -17.78
C LEU A 20 11.97 -0.30 -18.99
N PRO A 21 12.39 -1.14 -19.95
CA PRO A 21 11.50 -1.69 -20.97
C PRO A 21 10.30 -2.37 -20.31
N PHE A 22 9.12 -2.28 -20.96
CA PHE A 22 7.85 -2.76 -20.41
C PHE A 22 7.92 -4.20 -19.87
N LEU A 23 8.53 -5.12 -20.61
CA LEU A 23 8.69 -6.52 -20.20
C LEU A 23 9.54 -6.67 -18.92
N LYS A 24 10.63 -5.92 -18.79
CA LYS A 24 11.49 -5.94 -17.60
C LYS A 24 10.79 -5.31 -16.39
N MET A 25 10.06 -4.22 -16.62
CA MET A 25 9.24 -3.59 -15.59
C MET A 25 8.17 -4.56 -15.07
N LEU A 26 7.48 -5.26 -15.97
CA LEU A 26 6.46 -6.25 -15.61
C LEU A 26 7.06 -7.43 -14.84
N GLN A 27 8.24 -7.93 -15.23
CA GLN A 27 8.95 -8.96 -14.48
C GLN A 27 9.34 -8.50 -13.07
N GLU A 28 9.92 -7.31 -12.90
CA GLU A 28 10.24 -6.77 -11.58
C GLU A 28 8.97 -6.55 -10.73
N PHE A 29 7.87 -6.10 -11.36
CA PHE A 29 6.57 -5.94 -10.70
C PHE A 29 6.01 -7.28 -10.22
N LEU A 30 5.98 -8.31 -11.06
CA LEU A 30 5.50 -9.64 -10.68
C LEU A 30 6.36 -10.27 -9.58
N ALA A 31 7.68 -10.09 -9.64
CA ALA A 31 8.60 -10.53 -8.59
C ALA A 31 8.30 -9.82 -7.25
N PHE A 32 8.07 -8.51 -7.28
CA PHE A 32 7.65 -7.73 -6.11
C PHE A 32 6.31 -8.25 -5.56
N VAL A 33 5.31 -8.46 -6.40
CA VAL A 33 4.00 -8.99 -5.98
C VAL A 33 4.14 -10.37 -5.37
N LYS A 34 4.99 -11.24 -5.93
CA LYS A 34 5.26 -12.57 -5.37
C LYS A 34 5.90 -12.46 -3.98
N CYS A 35 6.87 -11.56 -3.80
CA CYS A 35 7.48 -11.29 -2.50
C CYS A 35 6.44 -10.78 -1.49
N LEU A 36 5.63 -9.79 -1.90
CA LEU A 36 4.55 -9.23 -1.08
C LEU A 36 3.51 -10.29 -0.68
N ARG A 37 3.21 -11.26 -1.54
CA ARG A 37 2.24 -12.32 -1.29
C ARG A 37 2.83 -13.57 -0.64
N HIS A 38 4.14 -13.62 -0.43
CA HIS A 38 4.82 -14.74 0.20
C HIS A 38 4.39 -14.90 1.66
N LYS A 39 4.12 -13.78 2.34
CA LYS A 39 3.56 -13.75 3.70
C LYS A 39 2.06 -13.47 3.65
N ARG A 40 1.33 -14.04 4.60
CA ARG A 40 -0.08 -13.70 4.86
C ARG A 40 -0.11 -12.71 6.01
N TYR A 41 -0.61 -11.51 5.77
CA TYR A 41 -0.74 -10.47 6.78
C TYR A 41 -2.10 -10.57 7.46
N ASP A 42 -2.13 -10.49 8.78
CA ASP A 42 -3.40 -10.34 9.50
C ASP A 42 -3.99 -8.95 9.21
N TYR A 43 -3.14 -7.93 9.34
CA TYR A 43 -3.47 -6.52 9.18
C TYR A 43 -2.55 -5.84 8.15
N VAL A 44 -3.14 -5.06 7.26
CA VAL A 44 -2.43 -4.23 6.27
C VAL A 44 -2.90 -2.79 6.42
N PHE A 45 -1.95 -1.87 6.56
CA PHE A 45 -2.22 -0.45 6.75
C PHE A 45 -1.67 0.37 5.59
N ASP A 46 -2.55 1.04 4.85
CA ASP A 46 -2.18 2.05 3.85
C ASP A 46 -2.21 3.44 4.48
N ILE A 47 -1.06 3.85 5.02
CA ILE A 47 -0.89 5.17 5.67
C ILE A 47 -0.72 6.29 4.64
N GLN A 48 -0.29 5.97 3.41
CA GLN A 48 0.03 6.99 2.41
C GLN A 48 -1.21 7.50 1.67
N GLY A 49 -2.24 6.66 1.50
CA GLY A 49 -3.55 7.08 0.99
C GLY A 49 -3.55 7.53 -0.49
N ASN A 50 -2.56 7.16 -1.30
CA ASN A 50 -2.52 7.48 -2.72
C ASN A 50 -2.87 6.29 -3.61
N SER A 51 -3.06 6.51 -4.92
CA SER A 51 -3.48 5.43 -5.84
C SER A 51 -2.46 4.30 -5.97
N LYS A 52 -1.16 4.61 -5.87
CA LYS A 52 -0.08 3.62 -5.99
C LYS A 52 -0.02 2.72 -4.76
N SER A 53 -0.06 3.32 -3.56
CA SER A 53 -0.10 2.57 -2.31
C SER A 53 -1.35 1.69 -2.23
N GLY A 54 -2.50 2.20 -2.67
CA GLY A 54 -3.74 1.43 -2.71
C GLY A 54 -3.67 0.19 -3.61
N LEU A 55 -2.96 0.26 -4.75
CA LEU A 55 -2.73 -0.91 -5.61
C LEU A 55 -1.89 -1.98 -4.90
N PHE A 56 -0.85 -1.61 -4.17
CA PHE A 56 -0.04 -2.57 -3.43
C PHE A 56 -0.81 -3.18 -2.25
N THR A 57 -1.62 -2.38 -1.56
CA THR A 57 -2.54 -2.85 -0.51
C THR A 57 -3.53 -3.87 -1.07
N LEU A 58 -4.09 -3.63 -2.27
CA LEU A 58 -4.95 -4.60 -2.97
C LEU A 58 -4.22 -5.92 -3.25
N LEU A 59 -2.99 -5.86 -3.75
CA LEU A 59 -2.21 -7.03 -4.15
C LEU A 59 -1.65 -7.82 -2.95
N SER A 60 -1.54 -7.19 -1.78
CA SER A 60 -1.12 -7.85 -0.54
C SER A 60 -2.10 -8.95 -0.12
N LYS A 61 -1.57 -10.02 0.46
CA LYS A 61 -2.39 -11.14 0.96
C LYS A 61 -2.73 -10.93 2.43
N GLY A 62 -3.76 -10.13 2.71
CA GLY A 62 -4.24 -9.92 4.09
C GLY A 62 -5.75 -9.83 4.24
N ARG A 63 -6.25 -10.26 5.40
CA ARG A 63 -7.70 -10.30 5.69
C ARG A 63 -8.24 -8.91 6.02
N TYR A 64 -7.52 -8.17 6.87
CA TYR A 64 -7.93 -6.85 7.31
C TYR A 64 -7.04 -5.79 6.65
N LYS A 65 -7.61 -5.03 5.71
CA LYS A 65 -6.90 -3.98 4.95
C LYS A 65 -7.52 -2.63 5.28
N TYR A 66 -6.75 -1.78 5.94
CA TYR A 66 -7.13 -0.44 6.37
C TYR A 66 -6.49 0.60 5.46
N GLY A 67 -7.25 1.60 5.08
CA GLY A 67 -6.74 2.78 4.39
C GLY A 67 -7.68 3.97 4.60
N PHE A 68 -7.24 5.16 4.21
CA PHE A 68 -8.07 6.35 4.28
C PHE A 68 -9.20 6.32 3.25
N ASP A 69 -10.36 6.85 3.66
CA ASP A 69 -11.52 6.96 2.78
C ASP A 69 -11.22 7.91 1.60
N ARG A 70 -11.50 7.41 0.40
CA ARG A 70 -11.22 8.07 -0.86
C ARG A 70 -12.46 8.83 -1.28
N SER A 71 -12.56 10.09 -0.85
CA SER A 71 -13.63 11.01 -1.28
C SER A 71 -13.62 11.34 -2.79
N GLN A 72 -12.81 10.68 -3.61
CA GLN A 72 -12.78 10.79 -5.07
C GLN A 72 -12.29 9.47 -5.67
N VAL A 73 -13.17 8.63 -6.22
CA VAL A 73 -12.77 7.43 -6.98
C VAL A 73 -13.38 7.48 -8.37
N ARG A 74 -12.52 7.57 -9.40
CA ARG A 74 -12.91 7.50 -10.81
C ARG A 74 -12.62 6.14 -11.47
N GLU A 75 -12.11 5.14 -10.75
CA GLU A 75 -11.84 3.81 -11.31
C GLU A 75 -12.10 2.65 -10.33
N TRP A 76 -12.75 1.62 -10.86
CA TRP A 76 -13.31 0.42 -10.23
C TRP A 76 -12.36 -0.44 -9.35
N PRO A 77 -11.03 -0.54 -9.58
CA PRO A 77 -10.15 -1.41 -8.78
C PRO A 77 -9.99 -1.00 -7.30
N ASN A 78 -10.29 0.26 -6.98
CA ASN A 78 -10.15 0.80 -5.63
C ASN A 78 -11.14 0.24 -4.62
N LEU A 79 -12.27 -0.33 -5.07
CA LEU A 79 -13.27 -0.95 -4.20
C LEU A 79 -12.87 -2.34 -3.70
N LEU A 80 -11.96 -3.02 -4.40
CA LEU A 80 -11.45 -4.34 -4.00
C LEU A 80 -10.25 -4.24 -3.05
N ALA A 81 -9.65 -3.04 -2.94
CA ALA A 81 -8.34 -2.84 -2.34
C ALA A 81 -8.36 -2.80 -0.80
N THR A 82 -9.43 -2.29 -0.21
CA THR A 82 -9.53 -2.05 1.23
C THR A 82 -10.88 -2.52 1.75
N ASN A 83 -10.85 -3.35 2.80
CA ASN A 83 -12.06 -3.86 3.46
C ASN A 83 -12.55 -2.90 4.56
N TYR A 84 -11.66 -2.04 5.07
CA TYR A 84 -11.97 -1.07 6.11
C TYR A 84 -11.45 0.30 5.70
N LYS A 85 -12.36 1.27 5.63
CA LYS A 85 -12.06 2.67 5.31
C LYS A 85 -12.16 3.47 6.58
N VAL A 86 -11.08 4.14 6.96
CA VAL A 86 -11.07 5.08 8.08
C VAL A 86 -11.45 6.44 7.52
N SER A 87 -12.65 6.92 7.87
CA SER A 87 -13.07 8.28 7.56
C SER A 87 -12.42 9.22 8.58
N LEU A 88 -11.50 10.07 8.12
CA LEU A 88 -10.95 11.13 8.95
C LEU A 88 -11.99 12.26 9.00
N ALA A 89 -12.56 12.53 10.17
CA ALA A 89 -13.39 13.70 10.37
C ALA A 89 -12.57 14.98 10.04
N PRO A 90 -13.17 16.03 9.43
CA PRO A 90 -12.46 17.26 9.08
C PRO A 90 -11.70 17.91 10.26
N SER A 91 -12.16 17.67 11.49
CA SER A 91 -11.59 18.16 12.74
C SER A 91 -10.34 17.39 13.23
N GLN A 92 -9.96 16.27 12.59
CA GLN A 92 -8.85 15.42 13.03
C GLN A 92 -7.62 15.47 12.11
N ARG A 93 -7.42 16.58 11.40
CA ARG A 93 -6.18 16.85 10.65
C ARG A 93 -5.04 17.33 11.57
N HIS A 94 -4.72 16.58 12.62
CA HIS A 94 -3.47 16.79 13.35
C HIS A 94 -2.44 15.76 12.84
N VAL A 95 -1.64 16.21 11.87
CA VAL A 95 -0.51 15.44 11.30
C VAL A 95 0.62 15.23 12.33
N ILE A 96 0.56 15.85 13.51
CA ILE A 96 1.60 15.74 14.54
C ILE A 96 0.94 15.79 15.93
N GLN A 97 0.64 14.64 16.52
CA GLN A 97 0.57 14.47 17.98
C GLN A 97 0.75 12.99 18.35
N ARG A 98 2.03 12.58 18.37
CA ARG A 98 2.56 11.58 19.30
C ARG A 98 3.89 12.14 19.82
N SER A 99 3.80 13.06 20.76
CA SER A 99 4.81 13.43 21.75
C SER A 99 4.08 14.05 22.93
#